data_AF-A0A7C9IUE6-F1
#
_entry.id   AF-A0A7C9IUE6-F1
#
_cell.length_a   1.000
_cell.length_b   1.000
_cell.length_c   1.000
_cell.angle_alpha   90.00
_cell.angle_beta   90.00
_cell.angle_gamma   90.00
#
_symmetry.space_group_name_H-M   'P 1'
#
loop_
_entity.id
_entity.type
_entity.pdbx_description
1 polymer ?
#
loop_
_entity_poly.entity_id
_entity_poly.type
_entity_poly.pdbx_seq_one_letter_code
_entity_poly.pdbx_strand_id
1 'polypeptide(L)'
;MAQILQFQPRRLPSRPYREALDTELSPRRPHISDRDLWTRDYREIENILYAILKIKEILDYHLYYDDVWPYLLLSFMESVHNAKQGGPQDLPTTGASLKDYVLSAVTPDNKRDLSMVLLLTDLIEKSPTYRGTSASP
;
A
#
# COMPACT_ATOMS: atom_id res chain seq x y z
N MET A 1 32.85 -62.59 7.11
CA MET A 1 33.13 -61.25 7.64
C MET A 1 32.13 -60.28 7.02
N ALA A 2 31.11 -59.85 7.76
CA ALA A 2 30.07 -58.96 7.25
C ALA A 2 30.33 -57.53 7.75
N GLN A 3 30.58 -56.60 6.83
CA GLN A 3 30.76 -55.18 7.14
C GLN A 3 29.40 -54.50 7.28
N ILE A 4 29.11 -53.99 8.48
CA ILE A 4 27.92 -53.19 8.76
C ILE A 4 28.18 -51.78 8.23
N LEU A 5 27.49 -51.41 7.16
CA LEU A 5 27.43 -50.03 6.65
C LEU A 5 26.80 -49.13 7.71
N GLN A 6 27.62 -48.31 8.37
CA GLN A 6 27.16 -47.29 9.30
C GLN A 6 26.48 -46.15 8.51
N PHE A 7 25.15 -46.11 8.53
CA PHE A 7 24.39 -44.95 8.09
C PHE A 7 24.54 -43.83 9.12
N GLN A 8 25.32 -42.81 8.81
CA GLN A 8 25.28 -41.53 9.53
C GLN A 8 23.96 -40.82 9.20
N PRO A 9 23.09 -40.52 10.18
CA PRO A 9 21.95 -39.66 9.94
C PRO A 9 22.46 -38.25 9.68
N ARG A 10 22.40 -37.82 8.42
CA ARG A 10 22.60 -36.43 8.01
C ARG A 10 21.58 -35.59 8.77
N ARG A 11 22.00 -34.91 9.83
CA ARG A 11 21.19 -33.86 10.48
C ARG A 11 21.07 -32.72 9.48
N LEU A 12 20.05 -32.78 8.63
CA LEU A 12 19.53 -31.59 7.98
C LEU A 12 19.09 -30.66 9.11
N PRO A 13 19.52 -29.38 9.13
CA PRO A 13 18.92 -28.42 10.03
C PRO A 13 17.44 -28.34 9.63
N SER A 14 16.56 -28.91 10.44
CA SER A 14 15.15 -28.55 10.41
C SER A 14 15.10 -27.07 10.75
N ARG A 15 15.17 -26.22 9.73
CA ARG A 15 14.57 -24.89 9.83
C ARG A 15 13.12 -25.15 10.23
N PRO A 16 12.63 -24.55 11.32
CA PRO A 16 11.25 -24.74 11.71
C PRO A 16 10.39 -24.32 10.52
N TYR A 17 9.59 -25.26 10.00
CA TYR A 17 8.71 -25.05 8.86
C TYR A 17 7.81 -23.80 9.01
N ARG A 18 7.60 -23.33 10.25
CA ARG A 18 6.94 -22.06 10.57
C ARG A 18 7.69 -20.82 10.04
N GLU A 19 9.01 -20.73 10.20
CA GLU A 19 9.79 -19.59 9.68
C GLU A 19 9.81 -19.56 8.14
N ALA A 20 9.76 -20.71 7.49
CA ALA A 20 9.78 -20.81 6.03
C ALA A 20 8.46 -20.30 5.39
N LEU A 21 7.32 -20.54 6.04
CA LEU A 21 6.02 -20.04 5.58
C LEU A 21 5.88 -18.53 5.77
N ASP A 22 6.37 -18.00 6.90
CA ASP A 22 6.42 -16.55 7.14
C ASP A 22 7.31 -15.84 6.11
N THR A 23 8.32 -16.52 5.55
CA THR A 23 9.28 -15.91 4.62
C THR A 23 8.81 -15.91 3.16
N GLU A 24 7.98 -16.88 2.73
CA GLU A 24 7.55 -16.98 1.32
C GLU A 24 6.27 -16.22 0.99
N LEU A 25 5.40 -15.99 1.97
CA LEU A 25 4.15 -15.22 1.81
C LEU A 25 4.22 -13.82 2.40
N SER A 26 5.26 -13.49 3.19
CA SER A 26 5.41 -12.11 3.67
C SER A 26 5.59 -11.17 2.48
N PRO A 27 4.78 -10.11 2.38
CA PRO A 27 4.95 -9.09 1.36
C PRO A 27 6.36 -8.52 1.40
N ARG A 28 6.88 -8.16 0.23
CA ARG A 28 8.19 -7.51 0.16
C ARG A 28 8.12 -6.13 0.77
N ARG A 29 9.15 -5.77 1.53
CA ARG A 29 9.25 -4.41 2.10
C ARG A 29 9.15 -3.37 0.98
N PRO A 30 8.26 -2.38 1.12
CA PRO A 30 8.04 -1.40 0.08
C PRO A 30 9.31 -0.60 -0.18
N HIS A 31 9.68 -0.44 -1.45
CA HIS A 31 10.74 0.48 -1.82
C HIS A 31 10.13 1.88 -2.04
N ILE A 32 10.38 2.77 -1.09
CA ILE A 32 9.91 4.16 -1.12
C ILE A 32 11.11 5.06 -1.38
N SER A 33 11.11 5.75 -2.52
CA SER A 33 12.08 6.80 -2.84
C SER A 33 11.39 8.15 -2.73
N ASP A 34 11.68 8.90 -1.67
CA ASP A 34 11.07 10.21 -1.42
C ASP A 34 11.24 11.13 -2.64
N ARG A 35 12.41 11.09 -3.28
CA ARG A 35 12.68 11.87 -4.51
C ARG A 35 11.69 11.56 -5.62
N ASP A 36 11.39 10.28 -5.86
CA ASP A 36 10.49 9.86 -6.93
C ASP A 36 9.03 10.28 -6.65
N LEU A 37 8.63 10.30 -5.37
CA LEU A 37 7.32 10.76 -4.97
C LEU A 37 7.15 12.28 -5.17
N TRP A 38 8.19 13.08 -4.90
CA TRP A 38 8.10 14.55 -5.00
C TRP A 38 8.24 15.08 -6.44
N THR A 39 8.92 14.36 -7.33
CA THR A 39 9.16 14.83 -8.71
C THR A 39 8.00 14.57 -9.68
N ARG A 40 6.98 13.83 -9.27
CA ARG A 40 5.87 13.43 -10.13
C ARG A 40 4.76 14.48 -10.15
N ASP A 41 4.16 14.66 -11.32
CA ASP A 41 2.97 15.49 -11.47
C ASP A 41 1.71 14.63 -11.27
N TYR A 42 1.08 14.76 -10.10
CA TYR A 42 -0.14 14.03 -9.75
C TYR A 42 -1.41 14.54 -10.46
N ARG A 43 -1.27 15.43 -11.45
CA ARG A 43 -2.34 15.69 -12.43
C ARG A 43 -2.45 14.58 -13.46
N GLU A 44 -1.35 13.91 -13.77
CA GLU A 44 -1.30 12.85 -14.78
C GLU A 44 -1.85 11.53 -14.23
N ILE A 45 -2.64 10.82 -15.04
CA ILE A 45 -3.27 9.56 -14.61
C ILE A 45 -2.23 8.50 -14.24
N GLU A 46 -1.11 8.45 -14.96
CA GLU A 46 -0.03 7.50 -14.71
C GLU A 46 0.61 7.70 -13.32
N ASN A 47 0.79 8.96 -12.91
CA ASN A 47 1.37 9.30 -11.61
C ASN A 47 0.39 9.08 -10.45
N ILE A 48 -0.91 9.29 -10.69
CA ILE A 48 -1.97 8.93 -9.73
C ILE A 48 -2.00 7.41 -9.54
N LEU A 49 -2.02 6.64 -10.64
CA LEU A 49 -2.02 5.18 -10.57
C LEU A 49 -0.76 4.66 -9.86
N TYR A 50 0.40 5.26 -10.16
CA TYR A 50 1.64 4.96 -9.46
C TYR A 50 1.52 5.18 -7.95
N ALA A 51 0.96 6.31 -7.50
CA ALA A 51 0.73 6.56 -6.08
C ALA A 51 -0.25 5.56 -5.46
N ILE A 52 -1.33 5.20 -6.14
CA ILE A 52 -2.30 4.19 -5.66
C ILE A 52 -1.62 2.82 -5.51
N LEU A 53 -0.80 2.41 -6.48
CA LEU A 53 -0.04 1.16 -6.40
C LEU A 53 1.01 1.20 -5.27
N LYS A 54 1.62 2.36 -5.01
CA LYS A 54 2.52 2.54 -3.86
C LYS A 54 1.79 2.48 -2.53
N ILE A 55 0.61 3.09 -2.42
CA ILE A 55 -0.26 2.93 -1.26
C ILE A 55 -0.57 1.44 -1.06
N LYS A 56 -0.97 0.72 -2.12
CA LYS A 56 -1.21 -0.71 -2.07
C LYS A 56 0.01 -1.47 -1.54
N GLU A 57 1.20 -1.24 -2.10
CA GLU A 57 2.45 -1.92 -1.69
C GLU A 57 2.75 -1.73 -0.19
N ILE A 58 2.52 -0.52 0.33
CA ILE A 58 2.75 -0.20 1.75
C ILE A 58 1.72 -0.89 2.65
N LEU A 59 0.43 -0.82 2.29
CA LEU A 59 -0.65 -1.43 3.08
C LEU A 59 -0.56 -2.95 3.04
N ASP A 60 -0.23 -3.53 1.89
CA ASP A 60 0.00 -4.97 1.72
C ASP A 60 1.10 -5.44 2.69
N TYR A 61 2.20 -4.70 2.83
CA TYR A 61 3.30 -5.02 3.73
C TYR A 61 2.97 -4.90 5.21
N HIS A 62 2.33 -3.80 5.63
CA HIS A 62 2.09 -3.55 7.06
C HIS A 62 0.79 -4.14 7.58
N LEU A 63 -0.20 -4.33 6.71
CA LEU A 63 -1.58 -4.73 7.03
C LEU A 63 -1.97 -5.99 6.26
N TYR A 64 -1.01 -6.88 5.98
CA TYR A 64 -1.20 -8.10 5.19
C TYR A 64 -2.37 -8.98 5.66
N TYR A 65 -2.62 -9.04 6.96
CA TYR A 65 -3.69 -9.86 7.55
C TYR A 65 -5.06 -9.17 7.61
N ASP A 66 -5.14 -7.91 7.21
CA ASP A 66 -6.37 -7.12 7.25
C ASP A 66 -7.02 -7.06 5.85
N ASP A 67 -8.33 -7.31 5.80
CA ASP A 67 -9.14 -7.39 4.58
C ASP A 67 -9.99 -6.14 4.33
N VAL A 68 -9.90 -5.13 5.20
CA VAL A 68 -10.67 -3.88 5.10
C VAL A 68 -10.04 -2.91 4.09
N TRP A 69 -8.72 -2.73 4.17
CA TRP A 69 -8.01 -1.75 3.34
C TRP A 69 -8.13 -1.95 1.82
N PRO A 70 -8.20 -3.18 1.27
CA PRO A 70 -8.34 -3.38 -0.18
C PRO A 70 -9.63 -2.76 -0.72
N TYR A 71 -10.73 -2.88 0.03
CA TYR A 71 -12.00 -2.28 -0.33
C TYR A 71 -11.92 -0.74 -0.29
N LEU A 72 -11.36 -0.17 0.78
CA LEU A 72 -11.20 1.28 0.91
C LEU A 72 -10.33 1.87 -0.21
N LEU A 73 -9.24 1.19 -0.56
CA LEU A 73 -8.37 1.61 -1.66
C LEU A 73 -9.07 1.52 -3.02
N LEU A 74 -9.88 0.47 -3.24
CA LEU A 74 -10.66 0.32 -4.46
C LEU A 74 -11.72 1.44 -4.59
N SER A 75 -12.47 1.73 -3.52
CA SER A 75 -13.44 2.82 -3.49
C SER A 75 -12.79 4.19 -3.72
N PHE A 76 -11.59 4.40 -3.15
CA PHE A 76 -10.81 5.61 -3.42
C PHE A 76 -10.36 5.70 -4.88
N MET A 77 -9.90 4.59 -5.48
CA MET A 77 -9.53 4.59 -6.90
C MET A 77 -10.73 4.88 -7.82
N GLU A 78 -11.91 4.34 -7.50
CA GLU A 78 -13.14 4.60 -8.23
C GLU A 78 -13.55 6.08 -8.14
N SER A 79 -13.48 6.68 -6.95
CA SER A 79 -13.80 8.11 -6.78
C SER A 79 -12.79 9.01 -7.49
N VAL A 80 -11.51 8.67 -7.50
CA VAL A 80 -10.47 9.36 -8.29
C VAL A 80 -10.78 9.29 -9.78
N HIS A 81 -11.18 8.11 -10.28
CA HIS A 81 -11.58 7.94 -11.68
C HIS A 81 -12.80 8.80 -12.02
N ASN A 82 -13.86 8.73 -11.21
CA ASN A 82 -15.10 9.46 -11.43
C ASN A 82 -14.89 10.97 -11.36
N ALA A 83 -14.07 11.45 -10.42
CA ALA A 83 -13.71 12.87 -10.30
C ALA A 83 -13.00 13.38 -11.57
N LYS A 84 -12.13 12.58 -12.18
CA LYS A 84 -11.48 12.94 -13.46
C LYS A 84 -12.44 12.97 -14.65
N GLN A 85 -13.50 12.16 -14.63
CA GLN A 85 -14.52 12.13 -15.68
C GLN A 85 -15.61 13.21 -15.48
N GLY A 86 -15.50 14.07 -14.46
CA GLY A 86 -16.52 15.07 -14.13
C GLY A 86 -17.79 14.49 -13.48
N GLY A 87 -17.69 13.28 -12.92
CA GLY A 87 -18.77 12.63 -12.17
C GLY A 87 -18.93 13.18 -10.73
N PRO A 88 -19.83 12.58 -9.93
CA PRO A 88 -20.02 12.93 -8.52
C PRO A 88 -18.69 12.91 -7.75
N GLN A 89 -18.43 13.97 -6.97
CA GLN A 89 -17.18 14.13 -6.22
C GLN A 89 -17.26 13.48 -4.84
N ASP A 90 -17.17 12.15 -4.78
CA ASP A 90 -17.07 11.40 -3.51
C ASP A 90 -15.61 11.21 -3.03
N LEU A 91 -14.66 11.88 -3.71
CA LEU A 91 -13.23 11.77 -3.44
C LEU A 91 -12.85 12.17 -2.00
N PRO A 92 -13.33 13.30 -1.43
CA PRO A 92 -13.01 13.63 -0.04
C PRO A 92 -13.53 12.60 0.96
N THR A 93 -14.70 12.03 0.71
CA THR A 93 -15.35 11.07 1.61
C THR A 93 -14.60 9.73 1.62
N THR A 94 -14.31 9.21 0.43
CA THR A 94 -13.54 7.96 0.26
C THR A 94 -12.09 8.13 0.72
N GLY A 95 -11.48 9.28 0.43
CA GLY A 95 -10.15 9.64 0.91
C GLY A 95 -10.08 9.75 2.43
N ALA A 96 -11.06 10.39 3.08
CA ALA A 96 -11.17 10.45 4.54
C ALA A 96 -11.30 9.05 5.15
N SER A 97 -12.16 8.20 4.59
CA SER A 97 -12.36 6.83 5.09
C SER A 97 -11.06 6.01 5.04
N LEU A 98 -10.30 6.11 3.95
CA LEU A 98 -8.99 5.46 3.84
C LEU A 98 -7.97 6.04 4.85
N LYS A 99 -7.92 7.37 4.99
CA LYS A 99 -6.99 8.04 5.93
C LYS A 99 -7.30 7.70 7.39
N ASP A 100 -8.57 7.67 7.78
CA ASP A 100 -9.01 7.34 9.15
C ASP A 100 -8.64 5.90 9.50
N TYR A 101 -8.87 4.97 8.58
CA TYR A 101 -8.44 3.59 8.74
C TYR A 101 -6.91 3.49 8.88
N VAL A 102 -6.15 4.14 7.99
CA VAL A 102 -4.68 4.12 8.05
C VAL A 102 -4.17 4.71 9.36
N LEU A 103 -4.75 5.82 9.84
CA LEU A 103 -4.41 6.43 11.13
C LEU A 103 -4.67 5.49 12.30
N SER A 104 -5.76 4.73 12.27
CA SER A 104 -6.07 3.75 13.32
C SER A 104 -5.07 2.58 13.38
N ALA A 105 -4.40 2.29 12.26
CA ALA A 105 -3.41 1.21 12.14
C ALA A 105 -1.96 1.67 12.39
N VAL A 106 -1.73 2.95 12.71
CA VAL A 106 -0.39 3.49 12.98
C VAL A 106 0.17 2.94 14.29
N THR A 107 1.35 2.36 14.18
CA THR A 107 2.21 1.93 15.28
C THR A 107 3.56 2.65 15.21
N PRO A 108 4.37 2.66 16.28
CA PRO A 108 5.71 3.24 16.23
C PRO A 108 6.60 2.67 15.10
N ASP A 109 6.43 1.39 14.77
CA ASP A 109 7.27 0.68 13.80
C ASP A 109 6.89 0.97 12.34
N ASN A 110 5.61 1.19 12.05
CA ASN A 110 5.11 1.44 10.69
C ASN A 110 4.83 2.93 10.40
N LYS A 111 4.99 3.81 11.41
CA LYS A 111 4.61 5.23 11.35
C LYS A 111 5.12 5.94 10.10
N ARG A 112 6.39 5.73 9.73
CA ARG A 112 7.00 6.40 8.57
C ARG A 112 6.25 6.05 7.29
N ASP A 113 5.99 4.77 7.07
CA ASP A 113 5.42 4.28 5.82
C ASP A 113 3.92 4.62 5.74
N LEU A 114 3.19 4.48 6.85
CA LEU A 114 1.78 4.88 6.89
C LEU A 114 1.60 6.40 6.80
N SER A 115 2.54 7.21 7.31
CA SER A 115 2.53 8.66 7.05
C SER A 115 2.70 8.97 5.57
N MET A 116 3.45 8.13 4.83
CA MET A 116 3.59 8.26 3.38
C MET A 116 2.28 7.98 2.65
N VAL A 117 1.51 6.99 3.11
CA VAL A 117 0.17 6.71 2.58
C VAL A 117 -0.72 7.94 2.73
N LEU A 118 -0.76 8.55 3.92
CA LEU A 118 -1.55 9.76 4.17
C LEU A 118 -1.15 10.91 3.25
N LEU A 119 0.16 11.11 3.06
CA LEU A 119 0.69 12.12 2.15
C LEU A 119 0.28 11.86 0.70
N LEU A 120 0.40 10.62 0.21
CA LEU A 120 0.04 10.28 -1.17
C LEU A 120 -1.45 10.47 -1.43
N THR A 121 -2.30 10.07 -0.49
CA THR A 121 -3.75 10.33 -0.57
C THR A 121 -4.04 11.83 -0.62
N ASP A 122 -3.35 12.63 0.20
CA ASP A 122 -3.51 14.10 0.21
C ASP A 122 -3.02 14.77 -1.10
N LEU A 123 -1.92 14.30 -1.67
CA LEU A 123 -1.40 14.79 -2.96
C LEU A 123 -2.39 14.52 -4.11
N ILE A 124 -3.03 13.34 -4.11
CA ILE A 124 -4.05 12.99 -5.11
C ILE A 124 -5.27 13.90 -4.95
N GLU A 125 -5.79 14.04 -3.72
CA GLU A 125 -6.96 14.89 -3.43
C GLU A 125 -6.73 16.37 -3.79
N LYS A 126 -5.53 16.89 -3.54
CA LYS A 126 -5.19 18.30 -3.80
C LYS A 126 -4.71 18.58 -5.22
N SER A 127 -4.61 17.56 -6.08
CA SER A 127 -4.20 17.74 -7.46
C SER A 127 -5.22 18.67 -8.18
N PRO A 128 -4.77 19.70 -8.93
CA PRO A 128 -5.62 20.81 -9.37
C PRO A 128 -6.69 20.47 -10.40
N THR A 129 -6.68 19.27 -10.97
CA THR A 129 -7.83 18.72 -11.71
C THR A 129 -9.09 18.66 -10.84
N TYR A 130 -8.91 18.63 -9.51
CA TYR A 130 -9.97 18.62 -8.50
C TYR A 130 -10.47 20.01 -8.07
N ARG A 131 -9.82 21.13 -8.48
CA ARG A 131 -10.42 22.47 -8.32
C ARG A 131 -11.58 22.63 -9.31
N GLY A 132 -12.69 21.96 -9.02
CA GLY A 132 -13.98 22.32 -9.57
C GLY A 132 -14.26 23.77 -9.20
N THR A 133 -14.18 24.65 -10.21
CA THR A 133 -15.16 25.71 -10.48
C THR A 133 -15.97 26.18 -9.27
N SER A 134 -15.33 26.80 -8.29
CA SER A 134 -15.97 27.76 -7.38
C SER A 134 -15.73 29.19 -7.88
N ALA A 135 -15.77 29.36 -9.19
CA ALA A 135 -15.84 30.65 -9.86
C ALA A 135 -17.09 30.64 -10.73
N SER A 136 -18.23 30.98 -10.12
CA SER A 136 -19.30 31.64 -10.85
C SER A 136 -19.24 33.14 -10.54
N PRO A 137 -19.38 34.00 -11.56
CA PRO A 137 -19.34 35.46 -11.44
C PRO A 137 -20.54 36.06 -10.69
#